data_AF-A0A924G7L0-F1
#
_entry.id   AF-A0A924G7L0-F1
#
_cell.length_a   1.000
_cell.length_b   1.000
_cell.length_c   1.000
_cell.angle_alpha   90.00
_cell.angle_beta   90.00
_cell.angle_gamma   90.00
#
_symmetry.space_group_name_H-M   'P 1'
#
loop_
_entity.id
_entity.type
_entity.pdbx_description
1 polymer ?
#
loop_
_entity_poly.entity_id
_entity_poly.type
_entity_poly.pdbx_seq_one_letter_code
_entity_poly.pdbx_strand_id
1 'polypeptide(L)'
;MPKDEIKFDELDVKFFEELPLIVDLFSSSFNSVGKVIKTLQQDCLKYIEAEIANKKDWIISKESGTVKFTPFTTSTNDSRLSIEEIEPFFGVKSRIKLIKGEERKPINLFWVDIAFEYYPDFRKKPYLFFQIIKENPSLKNGGINFPVEFYEKYDAFIEQKVYHYHPSNISDDTDHEIIWVEQDTFDYKLISETFDFFKEKILEPYFKNLNW
;
A
#
# COMPACT_ATOMS: atom_id res chain seq x y z
N MET A 1 -32.97 -18.95 -26.50
CA MET A 1 -31.88 -17.97 -26.66
C MET A 1 -30.80 -18.65 -27.48
N PRO A 2 -30.31 -18.04 -28.58
CA PRO A 2 -29.13 -18.55 -29.25
C PRO A 2 -28.00 -18.63 -28.20
N LYS A 3 -27.25 -19.74 -28.19
CA LYS A 3 -25.96 -19.74 -27.48
C LYS A 3 -25.06 -18.84 -28.32
N ASP A 4 -24.85 -17.61 -27.88
CA ASP A 4 -23.84 -16.76 -28.47
C ASP A 4 -22.52 -17.53 -28.36
N GLU A 5 -21.97 -17.89 -29.52
CA GLU A 5 -20.75 -18.66 -29.61
C GLU A 5 -19.60 -17.70 -29.24
N ILE A 6 -19.02 -17.88 -28.06
CA ILE A 6 -17.85 -17.11 -27.64
C ILE A 6 -16.72 -17.42 -28.62
N LYS A 7 -16.26 -16.40 -29.35
CA LYS A 7 -15.15 -16.51 -30.30
C LYS A 7 -13.96 -15.76 -29.73
N PHE A 8 -12.85 -16.46 -29.60
CA PHE A 8 -11.54 -15.87 -29.34
C PHE A 8 -11.01 -15.26 -30.62
N ASP A 9 -10.46 -14.05 -30.52
CA ASP A 9 -9.79 -13.40 -31.63
C ASP A 9 -8.33 -13.88 -31.77
N GLU A 10 -7.63 -13.38 -32.79
CA GLU A 10 -6.23 -13.76 -33.06
C GLU A 10 -5.29 -13.35 -31.92
N LEU A 11 -5.59 -12.23 -31.23
CA LEU A 11 -4.78 -11.77 -30.10
C LEU A 11 -5.00 -12.65 -28.88
N ASP A 12 -6.23 -13.08 -28.62
CA ASP A 12 -6.56 -14.03 -27.55
C ASP A 12 -5.79 -15.35 -27.75
N VAL A 13 -5.83 -15.90 -28.96
CA VAL A 13 -5.12 -17.15 -29.29
C VAL A 13 -3.62 -16.97 -29.08
N LYS A 14 -3.04 -15.89 -29.61
CA LYS A 14 -1.62 -15.59 -29.45
C LYS A 14 -1.23 -15.40 -27.98
N PHE A 15 -2.07 -14.75 -27.18
CA PHE A 15 -1.86 -14.62 -25.74
C PHE A 15 -1.80 -15.99 -25.05
N PHE A 16 -2.73 -16.90 -25.37
CA PHE A 16 -2.71 -18.25 -24.79
C PHE A 16 -1.49 -19.07 -25.21
N GLU A 17 -1.00 -18.90 -26.44
CA GLU A 17 0.23 -19.54 -26.93
C GLU A 17 1.48 -18.99 -26.23
N GLU A 18 1.55 -17.67 -25.99
CA GLU A 18 2.66 -17.01 -25.32
C GLU A 18 2.56 -17.05 -23.78
N LEU A 19 1.45 -17.57 -23.24
CA LEU A 19 1.16 -17.57 -21.80
C LEU A 19 2.31 -18.13 -20.94
N PRO A 20 3.00 -19.24 -21.30
CA PRO A 20 4.15 -19.71 -20.52
C PRO A 20 5.28 -18.68 -20.41
N LEU A 21 5.63 -18.04 -21.53
CA LEU A 21 6.67 -17.00 -21.55
C LEU A 21 6.26 -15.77 -20.74
N ILE A 22 4.99 -15.37 -20.85
CA ILE A 22 4.42 -14.27 -20.06
C ILE A 22 4.53 -14.62 -18.56
N VAL A 23 4.08 -15.81 -18.15
CA VAL A 23 4.16 -16.26 -16.75
C VAL A 23 5.60 -16.27 -16.23
N ASP A 24 6.56 -16.73 -17.02
CA ASP A 24 7.98 -16.74 -16.64
C ASP A 24 8.55 -15.32 -16.47
N LEU A 25 8.28 -14.44 -17.43
CA LEU A 25 8.72 -13.05 -17.39
C LEU A 25 8.11 -12.29 -16.20
N PHE A 26 6.81 -12.47 -15.97
CA PHE A 26 6.12 -11.92 -14.81
C PHE A 26 6.73 -12.46 -13.52
N SER A 27 6.86 -13.77 -13.38
CA SER A 27 7.42 -14.40 -12.17
C SER A 27 8.82 -13.86 -11.86
N SER A 28 9.70 -13.79 -12.86
CA SER A 28 11.07 -13.28 -12.69
C SER A 28 11.11 -11.80 -12.28
N SER A 29 10.32 -10.95 -12.95
CA SER A 29 10.28 -9.51 -12.68
C SER A 29 9.70 -9.22 -11.30
N PHE A 30 8.59 -9.86 -10.94
CA PHE A 30 7.93 -9.67 -9.66
C PHE A 30 8.71 -10.28 -8.50
N ASN A 31 9.47 -11.36 -8.73
CA ASN A 31 10.44 -11.84 -7.74
C ASN A 31 11.52 -10.79 -7.45
N SER A 32 11.95 -10.04 -8.47
CA SER A 32 12.94 -8.97 -8.29
C SER A 32 12.34 -7.78 -7.52
N VAL A 33 11.12 -7.36 -7.86
CA VAL A 33 10.36 -6.35 -7.08
C VAL A 33 10.15 -6.81 -5.63
N GLY A 34 9.76 -8.07 -5.44
CA GLY A 34 9.56 -8.66 -4.11
C GLY A 34 10.83 -8.66 -3.27
N LYS A 35 12.01 -8.89 -3.86
CA LYS A 35 13.31 -8.75 -3.17
C LYS A 35 13.55 -7.31 -2.72
N VAL A 36 13.29 -6.32 -3.58
CA VAL A 36 13.43 -4.90 -3.25
C VAL A 36 12.51 -4.53 -2.08
N ILE A 37 11.21 -4.84 -2.19
CA ILE A 37 10.22 -4.56 -1.13
C ILE A 37 10.61 -5.26 0.17
N LYS A 38 11.07 -6.52 0.11
CA LYS A 38 11.50 -7.26 1.29
C LYS A 38 12.69 -6.58 1.99
N THR A 39 13.67 -6.10 1.24
CA THR A 39 14.83 -5.39 1.82
C THR A 39 14.38 -4.10 2.50
N LEU A 40 13.57 -3.26 1.84
CA LEU A 40 13.07 -2.01 2.41
C LEU A 40 12.17 -2.28 3.64
N GLN A 41 11.36 -3.35 3.59
CA GLN A 41 10.52 -3.77 4.71
C GLN A 41 11.32 -4.22 5.92
N GLN A 42 12.44 -4.92 5.71
CA GLN A 42 13.32 -5.30 6.80
C GLN A 42 13.99 -4.09 7.45
N ASP A 43 14.38 -3.09 6.66
CA ASP A 43 14.94 -1.85 7.20
C ASP A 43 13.88 -1.03 7.96
N CYS A 44 12.69 -0.87 7.37
CA CYS A 44 11.55 -0.21 8.00
C CYS A 44 11.18 -0.86 9.33
N LEU A 45 11.16 -2.20 9.38
CA LEU A 45 10.84 -2.94 10.59
C LEU A 45 11.88 -2.69 11.69
N LYS A 46 13.17 -2.74 11.37
CA LYS A 46 14.24 -2.44 12.35
C LYS A 46 14.10 -1.03 12.91
N TYR A 47 13.79 -0.07 12.05
CA TYR A 47 13.55 1.31 12.46
C TYR A 47 12.36 1.41 13.42
N ILE A 48 11.21 0.85 13.04
CA ILE A 48 9.99 0.84 13.87
C ILE A 48 10.22 0.14 15.21
N GLU A 49 10.87 -1.02 15.21
CA GLU A 49 11.21 -1.77 16.42
C GLU A 49 12.07 -0.94 17.38
N ALA A 50 13.04 -0.19 16.86
CA ALA A 50 13.88 0.70 17.66
C ALA A 50 13.07 1.85 18.29
N GLU A 51 12.17 2.49 17.54
CA GLU A 51 11.30 3.58 18.03
C GLU A 51 10.37 3.11 19.16
N ILE A 52 9.82 1.89 19.05
CA ILE A 52 8.87 1.38 20.04
C ILE A 52 9.49 0.52 21.15
N ALA A 53 10.79 0.19 21.09
CA ALA A 53 11.41 -0.79 21.99
C ALA A 53 11.18 -0.52 23.48
N ASN A 54 11.04 0.76 23.86
CA ASN A 54 10.82 1.19 25.23
C ASN A 54 9.34 1.47 25.57
N LYS A 55 8.39 1.07 24.72
CA LYS A 55 6.96 1.41 24.81
C LYS A 55 6.16 0.14 25.08
N LYS A 56 5.73 -0.05 26.33
CA LYS A 56 5.17 -1.31 26.84
C LYS A 56 3.80 -1.69 26.27
N ASP A 57 3.10 -0.73 25.67
CA ASP A 57 1.70 -0.89 25.21
C ASP A 57 1.56 -1.01 23.68
N TRP A 58 2.69 -1.16 22.98
CA TRP A 58 2.73 -1.32 21.52
C TRP A 58 3.05 -2.75 21.11
N ILE A 59 2.31 -3.23 20.11
CA ILE A 59 2.48 -4.53 19.48
C ILE A 59 2.72 -4.29 17.99
N ILE A 60 3.80 -4.88 17.48
CA ILE A 60 4.03 -4.97 16.03
C ILE A 60 3.53 -6.34 15.58
N SER A 61 2.58 -6.32 14.65
CA SER A 61 2.20 -7.52 13.89
C SER A 61 2.70 -7.36 12.47
N LYS A 62 3.46 -8.35 12.01
CA LYS A 62 3.97 -8.37 10.64
C LYS A 62 3.01 -9.12 9.75
N GLU A 63 2.50 -8.44 8.73
CA GLU A 63 1.79 -9.06 7.62
C GLU A 63 2.66 -8.90 6.38
N SER A 64 3.51 -9.88 6.12
CA SER A 64 4.20 -9.90 4.81
C SER A 64 3.15 -10.19 3.76
N GLY A 65 2.85 -9.19 2.94
CA GLY A 65 1.86 -9.39 1.91
C GLY A 65 2.33 -10.43 0.91
N THR A 66 1.38 -11.30 0.59
CA THR A 66 1.39 -12.25 -0.49
C THR A 66 1.69 -11.52 -1.80
N VAL A 67 2.50 -12.10 -2.68
CA VAL A 67 2.47 -11.71 -4.10
C VAL A 67 1.05 -11.97 -4.57
N LYS A 68 0.26 -10.90 -4.77
CA LYS A 68 -1.10 -11.00 -5.27
C LYS A 68 -1.06 -10.70 -6.76
N PHE A 69 -0.92 -11.75 -7.55
CA PHE A 69 -1.29 -11.67 -8.95
C PHE A 69 -2.81 -11.74 -9.00
N THR A 70 -3.44 -10.58 -8.99
CA THR A 70 -4.89 -10.47 -9.10
C THR A 70 -5.16 -9.64 -10.33
N PRO A 71 -5.12 -10.23 -11.55
CA PRO A 71 -5.30 -9.47 -12.79
C PRO A 71 -6.65 -8.74 -12.84
N PHE A 72 -7.53 -9.06 -11.89
CA PHE A 72 -8.91 -8.64 -11.75
C PHE A 72 -9.24 -8.50 -10.25
N THR A 73 -9.38 -7.28 -9.74
CA THR A 73 -9.94 -7.03 -8.41
C THR A 73 -11.42 -6.69 -8.53
N THR A 74 -12.24 -7.11 -7.57
CA THR A 74 -13.58 -6.53 -7.41
C THR A 74 -13.54 -5.33 -6.49
N SER A 75 -14.40 -4.36 -6.75
CA SER A 75 -14.72 -3.27 -5.82
C SER A 75 -15.38 -3.77 -4.52
N THR A 76 -15.88 -5.01 -4.52
CA THR A 76 -16.52 -5.68 -3.37
C THR A 76 -15.66 -6.86 -2.88
N ASN A 77 -15.56 -7.07 -1.56
CA ASN A 77 -14.91 -8.26 -0.98
C ASN A 77 -15.75 -9.55 -1.18
N ASP A 78 -16.64 -9.60 -2.17
CA ASP A 78 -17.53 -10.74 -2.40
C ASP A 78 -16.82 -11.84 -3.20
N SER A 79 -17.12 -13.09 -2.83
CA SER A 79 -16.57 -14.31 -3.42
C SER A 79 -17.16 -14.66 -4.79
N ARG A 80 -18.13 -13.87 -5.27
CA ARG A 80 -18.77 -14.02 -6.58
C ARG A 80 -18.38 -12.85 -7.46
N LEU A 81 -17.44 -13.09 -8.37
CA LEU A 81 -16.97 -12.10 -9.35
C LEU A 81 -17.98 -12.01 -10.50
N SER A 82 -18.59 -10.84 -10.70
CA SER A 82 -19.25 -10.48 -11.97
C SER A 82 -18.18 -9.93 -12.92
N ILE A 83 -18.24 -10.28 -14.21
CA ILE A 83 -17.24 -9.83 -15.21
C ILE A 83 -17.27 -8.30 -15.35
N GLU A 84 -18.43 -7.69 -15.11
CA GLU A 84 -18.66 -6.25 -15.16
C GLU A 84 -18.03 -5.48 -13.98
N GLU A 85 -17.69 -6.17 -12.88
CA GLU A 85 -17.12 -5.58 -11.66
C GLU A 85 -15.61 -5.80 -11.53
N ILE A 86 -15.00 -6.41 -12.55
CA ILE A 86 -13.59 -6.76 -12.59
C ILE A 86 -12.75 -5.55 -13.06
N GLU A 87 -11.85 -5.10 -12.20
CA GLU A 87 -10.92 -4.01 -12.48
C GLU A 87 -9.51 -4.56 -12.67
N PRO A 88 -8.79 -4.15 -13.72
CA PRO A 88 -7.42 -4.60 -13.92
C PRO A 88 -6.49 -4.00 -12.86
N PHE A 89 -5.81 -4.86 -12.10
CA PHE A 89 -4.87 -4.46 -11.05
C PHE A 89 -3.67 -5.41 -10.98
N PHE A 90 -2.50 -4.89 -10.64
CA PHE A 90 -1.34 -5.71 -10.36
C PHE A 90 -0.55 -5.10 -9.22
N GLY A 91 -0.13 -5.90 -8.24
CA GLY A 91 0.70 -5.36 -7.17
C GLY A 91 1.44 -6.36 -6.29
N VAL A 92 2.52 -5.87 -5.69
CA VAL A 92 3.24 -6.53 -4.60
C VAL A 92 3.21 -5.58 -3.43
N LYS A 93 2.73 -6.05 -2.29
CA LYS A 93 2.56 -5.21 -1.12
C LYS A 93 3.14 -5.90 0.09
N SER A 94 3.77 -5.13 0.96
CA SER A 94 4.17 -5.58 2.29
C SER A 94 3.66 -4.60 3.34
N ARG A 95 3.15 -5.14 4.44
CA ARG A 95 2.38 -4.38 5.42
C ARG A 95 2.89 -4.64 6.83
N ILE A 96 3.23 -3.57 7.55
CA ILE A 96 3.58 -3.63 8.96
C ILE A 96 2.41 -3.05 9.73
N LYS A 97 1.75 -3.88 10.54
CA LYS A 97 0.63 -3.45 11.38
C LYS A 97 1.16 -3.06 12.75
N LEU A 98 0.83 -1.84 13.17
CA LEU A 98 1.15 -1.33 14.50
C LEU A 98 -0.13 -1.15 15.29
N ILE A 99 -0.13 -1.70 16.50
CA ILE A 99 -1.26 -1.63 17.42
C ILE A 99 -0.76 -1.11 18.76
N LYS A 100 -1.29 0.02 19.22
CA LYS A 100 -1.25 0.42 20.63
C LYS A 100 -2.51 -0.08 21.30
N GLY A 101 -2.41 -0.73 22.44
CA GLY A 101 -3.60 -1.10 23.20
C GLY A 101 -3.40 -0.94 24.71
N GLU A 102 -4.47 -0.56 25.39
CA GLU A 102 -4.57 -0.66 26.85
C GLU A 102 -5.65 -1.68 27.17
N GLU A 103 -5.43 -2.50 28.19
CA GLU A 103 -6.47 -3.39 28.75
C GLU A 103 -7.24 -4.23 27.71
N ARG A 104 -6.53 -4.74 26.69
CA ARG A 104 -7.04 -5.57 25.58
C ARG A 104 -7.89 -4.83 24.52
N LYS A 105 -7.87 -3.50 24.48
CA LYS A 105 -8.52 -2.70 23.42
C LYS A 105 -7.48 -1.93 22.60
N PRO A 106 -7.54 -1.96 21.26
CA PRO A 106 -6.70 -1.09 20.43
C PRO A 106 -7.11 0.38 20.61
N ILE A 107 -6.15 1.24 20.97
CA ILE A 107 -6.31 2.71 21.08
C ILE A 107 -5.67 3.41 19.90
N ASN A 108 -4.65 2.81 19.28
CA ASN A 108 -4.17 3.24 17.98
C ASN A 108 -3.92 2.01 17.12
N LEU A 109 -4.34 2.09 15.87
CA LEU A 109 -4.07 1.08 14.87
C LEU A 109 -3.72 1.80 13.58
N PHE A 110 -2.54 1.52 13.05
CA PHE A 110 -2.16 1.97 11.72
C PHE A 110 -1.26 0.93 11.04
N TRP A 111 -1.15 1.07 9.73
CA TRP A 111 -0.26 0.28 8.89
C TRP A 111 0.81 1.16 8.31
N VAL A 112 2.00 0.60 8.16
CA VAL A 112 3.03 1.10 7.26
C VAL A 112 3.12 0.14 6.10
N ASP A 113 2.77 0.60 4.91
CA ASP A 113 2.82 -0.19 3.68
C ASP A 113 4.03 0.21 2.84
N ILE A 114 4.66 -0.80 2.24
CA ILE A 114 5.64 -0.66 1.17
C ILE A 114 5.12 -1.50 0.01
N ALA A 115 4.82 -0.85 -1.12
CA ALA A 115 4.10 -1.50 -2.18
C ALA A 115 4.51 -1.03 -3.56
N PHE A 116 4.30 -1.92 -4.51
CA PHE A 116 4.44 -1.73 -5.93
C PHE A 116 3.09 -2.04 -6.56
N GLU A 117 2.50 -1.09 -7.29
CA GLU A 117 1.17 -1.27 -7.87
C GLU A 117 1.10 -0.72 -9.30
N TYR A 118 0.22 -1.33 -10.10
CA TYR A 118 -0.22 -0.85 -11.39
C TYR A 118 -1.73 -0.99 -11.44
N TYR A 119 -2.38 0.16 -11.56
CA TYR A 119 -3.82 0.24 -11.71
C TYR A 119 -4.13 1.15 -12.91
N PRO A 120 -4.34 0.59 -14.13
CA PRO A 120 -4.56 1.36 -15.37
C PRO A 120 -5.64 2.44 -15.30
N ASP A 121 -6.74 2.20 -14.59
CA ASP A 121 -7.84 3.16 -14.49
C ASP A 121 -7.46 4.39 -13.65
N PHE A 122 -6.52 4.23 -12.73
CA PHE A 122 -5.97 5.31 -11.91
C PHE A 122 -4.68 5.90 -12.49
N ARG A 123 -3.84 5.07 -13.11
CA ARG A 123 -2.49 5.41 -13.56
C ARG A 123 -2.02 4.62 -14.77
N LYS A 124 -1.48 5.35 -15.74
CA LYS A 124 -0.90 4.80 -16.97
C LYS A 124 0.45 4.08 -16.80
N LYS A 125 1.05 4.14 -15.61
CA LYS A 125 2.35 3.53 -15.32
C LYS A 125 2.35 2.89 -13.93
N PRO A 126 3.05 1.78 -13.76
CA PRO A 126 3.31 1.22 -12.44
C PRO A 126 4.12 2.19 -11.59
N TYR A 127 3.95 2.12 -10.27
CA TYR A 127 4.66 2.95 -9.29
C TYR A 127 4.93 2.17 -8.01
N LEU A 128 5.95 2.60 -7.30
CA LEU A 128 6.26 2.17 -5.94
C LEU A 128 5.76 3.25 -4.98
N PHE A 129 5.28 2.86 -3.81
CA PHE A 129 4.92 3.80 -2.78
C PHE A 129 5.19 3.29 -1.37
N PHE A 130 5.31 4.27 -0.49
CA PHE A 130 5.42 4.10 0.95
C PHE A 130 4.28 4.88 1.58
N GLN A 131 3.54 4.26 2.49
CA GLN A 131 2.44 4.98 3.13
C GLN A 131 2.23 4.58 4.57
N ILE A 132 1.64 5.50 5.31
CA ILE A 132 1.04 5.28 6.61
C ILE A 132 -0.47 5.34 6.41
N ILE A 133 -1.19 4.29 6.79
CA ILE A 133 -2.66 4.27 6.81
C ILE A 133 -3.13 4.12 8.24
N LYS A 134 -4.08 4.97 8.66
CA LYS A 134 -4.83 4.80 9.89
C LYS A 134 -6.30 4.58 9.55
N GLU A 135 -6.91 3.53 10.09
CA GLU A 135 -8.36 3.35 9.99
C GLU A 135 -9.10 4.32 10.91
N ASN A 136 -10.30 4.77 10.50
CA ASN A 136 -11.12 5.71 11.25
C ASN A 136 -11.41 5.18 12.67
N PRO A 137 -11.24 5.99 13.73
CA PRO A 137 -11.61 5.63 15.09
C PRO A 137 -13.07 5.20 15.29
N SER A 138 -13.99 5.64 14.43
CA SER A 138 -15.38 5.18 14.46
C SER A 138 -15.53 3.68 14.17
N LEU A 139 -14.58 3.07 13.47
CA LEU A 139 -14.56 1.64 13.10
C LEU A 139 -13.98 0.76 14.23
N LYS A 140 -14.39 0.97 15.50
CA LYS A 140 -14.03 0.18 16.71
C LYS A 140 -12.53 -0.04 17.01
N ASN A 141 -11.62 0.24 16.08
CA ASN A 141 -10.19 -0.10 16.13
C ASN A 141 -9.28 1.04 15.64
N GLY A 142 -9.82 2.13 15.08
CA GLY A 142 -9.03 3.29 14.67
C GLY A 142 -8.63 4.15 15.86
N GLY A 143 -7.49 4.83 15.76
CA GLY A 143 -6.94 5.61 16.88
C GLY A 143 -7.26 7.09 16.86
N ILE A 144 -6.59 7.87 17.73
CA ILE A 144 -6.74 9.34 17.79
C ILE A 144 -6.13 9.97 16.53
N ASN A 145 -6.96 10.52 15.66
CA ASN A 145 -6.54 11.24 14.47
C ASN A 145 -5.62 12.43 14.77
N PHE A 146 -4.66 12.68 13.89
CA PHE A 146 -3.86 13.91 14.00
C PHE A 146 -4.69 15.10 13.51
N PRO A 147 -4.49 16.31 14.06
CA PRO A 147 -5.17 17.49 13.56
C PRO A 147 -4.72 17.80 12.12
N VAL A 148 -5.54 18.45 11.30
CA VAL A 148 -5.26 18.72 9.88
C VAL A 148 -3.92 19.44 9.68
N GLU A 149 -3.59 20.37 10.58
CA GLU A 149 -2.36 21.16 10.59
C GLU A 149 -1.09 20.30 10.71
N PHE A 150 -1.21 19.08 11.25
CA PHE A 150 -0.10 18.12 11.26
C PHE A 150 0.35 17.75 9.84
N TYR A 151 -0.58 17.75 8.88
CA TYR A 151 -0.36 17.29 7.51
C TYR A 151 0.00 18.40 6.52
N GLU A 152 -0.37 19.65 6.79
CA GLU A 152 -0.07 20.81 5.92
C GLU A 152 1.44 20.96 5.65
N LYS A 153 2.29 20.52 6.58
CA LYS A 153 3.75 20.51 6.39
C LYS A 153 4.20 19.62 5.22
N TYR A 154 3.40 18.64 4.81
CA TYR A 154 3.71 17.74 3.71
C TYR A 154 3.45 18.35 2.34
N ASP A 155 2.63 19.42 2.26
CA ASP A 155 2.41 20.18 1.02
C ASP A 155 3.68 20.86 0.52
N ALA A 156 4.68 21.05 1.39
CA ALA A 156 5.99 21.55 1.02
C ALA A 156 6.84 20.52 0.24
N PHE A 157 6.46 19.24 0.19
CA PHE A 157 7.23 18.15 -0.41
C PHE A 157 6.74 17.73 -1.81
N ILE A 158 6.28 18.70 -2.61
CA ILE A 158 5.72 18.46 -3.95
C ILE A 158 6.70 17.66 -4.84
N GLU A 159 8.01 17.91 -4.73
CA GLU A 159 9.04 17.21 -5.51
C GLU A 159 9.09 15.70 -5.24
N GLN A 160 8.70 15.25 -4.04
CA GLN A 160 8.68 13.85 -3.63
C GLN A 160 7.29 13.21 -3.78
N LYS A 161 6.36 13.89 -4.47
CA LYS A 161 4.97 13.44 -4.68
C LYS A 161 4.33 12.88 -3.40
N VAL A 162 4.37 13.69 -2.35
CA VAL A 162 3.74 13.36 -1.08
C VAL A 162 2.28 13.78 -1.13
N TYR A 163 1.39 12.83 -0.86
CA TYR A 163 -0.05 13.02 -0.76
C TYR A 163 -0.50 12.73 0.67
N HIS A 164 -1.53 13.43 1.12
CA HIS A 164 -2.14 13.17 2.41
C HIS A 164 -3.65 13.30 2.34
N TYR A 165 -4.34 12.47 3.12
CA TYR A 165 -5.79 12.46 3.23
C TYR A 165 -6.16 12.42 4.70
N HIS A 166 -7.08 13.28 5.11
CA HIS A 166 -7.60 13.34 6.48
C HIS A 166 -9.14 13.21 6.45
N PRO A 167 -9.78 12.41 7.32
CA PRO A 167 -11.22 12.17 7.29
C PRO A 167 -12.12 13.41 7.43
N SER A 168 -11.58 14.53 7.91
CA SER A 168 -12.33 15.80 7.96
C SER A 168 -12.39 16.54 6.62
N ASN A 169 -11.62 16.11 5.61
CA ASN A 169 -11.74 16.62 4.24
C ASN A 169 -12.93 15.89 3.59
N ILE A 170 -14.08 16.54 3.64
CA ILE A 170 -15.44 16.05 3.32
C ILE A 170 -15.61 15.52 1.87
N SER A 171 -14.61 15.64 0.99
CA SER A 171 -14.75 15.30 -0.43
C SER A 171 -14.53 13.83 -0.77
N ASP A 172 -13.80 13.09 0.07
CA ASP A 172 -13.49 11.69 -0.17
C ASP A 172 -14.18 10.84 0.90
N ASP A 173 -15.01 9.88 0.48
CA ASP A 173 -15.67 8.87 1.33
C ASP A 173 -14.67 7.92 2.05
N THR A 174 -13.48 8.41 2.37
CA THR A 174 -12.40 7.63 2.97
C THR A 174 -12.49 7.71 4.49
N ASP A 175 -12.90 6.61 5.10
CA ASP A 175 -12.80 6.34 6.53
C ASP A 175 -11.34 6.09 6.99
N HIS A 176 -10.37 6.82 6.43
CA HIS A 176 -8.95 6.58 6.68
C HIS A 176 -8.14 7.89 6.71
N GLU A 177 -7.11 7.94 7.56
CA GLU A 177 -6.01 8.88 7.41
C GLU A 177 -4.91 8.21 6.58
N ILE A 178 -4.37 8.92 5.58
CA ILE A 178 -3.31 8.39 4.74
C ILE A 178 -2.22 9.45 4.57
N ILE A 179 -0.96 9.04 4.71
CA ILE A 179 0.19 9.79 4.16
C ILE A 179 0.88 8.85 3.18
N TRP A 180 1.04 9.28 1.94
CA TRP A 180 1.54 8.48 0.83
C TRP A 180 2.69 9.23 0.15
N VAL A 181 3.86 8.59 0.03
CA VAL A 181 4.99 9.03 -0.80
C VAL A 181 5.14 8.11 -2.01
N GLU A 182 5.17 8.69 -3.20
CA GLU A 182 5.21 7.93 -4.46
C GLU A 182 6.57 8.01 -5.17
N GLN A 183 6.98 6.91 -5.80
CA GLN A 183 8.13 6.80 -6.68
C GLN A 183 7.74 6.10 -8.00
N ASP A 184 7.87 6.80 -9.14
CA ASP A 184 7.49 6.31 -10.47
C ASP A 184 8.65 5.78 -11.31
N THR A 185 9.84 5.63 -10.72
CA THR A 185 10.99 4.94 -11.32
C THR A 185 11.27 3.59 -10.65
N PHE A 186 11.87 2.68 -11.42
CA PHE A 186 12.39 1.38 -10.98
C PHE A 186 13.90 1.37 -10.76
N ASP A 187 14.52 2.54 -10.77
CA ASP A 187 15.91 2.70 -10.37
C ASP A 187 16.03 2.48 -8.86
N TYR A 188 16.77 1.45 -8.46
CA TYR A 188 16.90 1.07 -7.06
C TYR A 188 17.50 2.17 -6.18
N LYS A 189 18.42 2.99 -6.71
CA LYS A 189 19.04 4.08 -5.96
C LYS A 189 17.99 5.13 -5.63
N LEU A 190 17.20 5.55 -6.62
CA LEU A 190 16.11 6.51 -6.41
C LEU A 190 15.02 5.96 -5.49
N ILE A 191 14.68 4.67 -5.61
CA ILE A 191 13.77 3.99 -4.66
C ILE A 191 14.32 4.07 -3.22
N SER A 192 15.61 3.79 -3.03
CA SER A 192 16.24 3.84 -1.71
C SER A 192 16.25 5.26 -1.15
N GLU A 193 16.57 6.27 -1.97
CA GLU A 193 16.55 7.68 -1.57
C GLU A 193 15.15 8.15 -1.17
N THR A 194 14.11 7.76 -1.92
CA THR A 194 12.71 8.06 -1.54
C THR A 194 12.30 7.31 -0.26
N PHE A 195 12.77 6.09 -0.05
CA PHE A 195 12.51 5.36 1.19
C PHE A 195 13.19 6.04 2.40
N ASP A 196 14.43 6.50 2.25
CA ASP A 196 15.12 7.24 3.30
C ASP A 196 14.41 8.58 3.60
N PHE A 197 13.96 9.28 2.56
CA PHE A 197 13.09 10.45 2.72
C PHE A 197 11.80 10.12 3.50
N PHE A 198 11.09 9.05 3.13
CA PHE A 198 9.89 8.62 3.82
C PHE A 198 10.18 8.34 5.31
N LYS A 199 11.27 7.64 5.60
CA LYS A 199 11.69 7.30 6.97
C LYS A 199 11.95 8.55 7.81
N GLU A 200 12.77 9.48 7.31
CA GLU A 200 13.24 10.65 8.06
C GLU A 200 12.23 11.80 8.10
N LYS A 201 11.49 12.04 7.02
CA LYS A 201 10.62 13.21 6.88
C LYS A 201 9.15 12.93 7.17
N ILE A 202 8.74 11.67 7.05
CA ILE A 202 7.34 11.27 7.27
C ILE A 202 7.22 10.41 8.52
N LEU A 203 7.88 9.25 8.53
CA LEU A 203 7.71 8.22 9.54
C LEU A 203 8.24 8.66 10.92
N GLU A 204 9.45 9.21 10.98
CA GLU A 204 10.04 9.71 12.23
C GLU A 204 9.19 10.84 12.86
N PRO A 205 8.82 11.92 12.14
CA PRO A 205 7.92 12.93 12.69
C PRO A 205 6.56 12.37 13.08
N TYR A 206 6.02 11.39 12.34
CA TYR A 206 4.78 10.72 12.69
C TYR A 206 4.90 10.02 14.05
N PHE A 207 5.95 9.21 14.26
CA PHE A 207 6.23 8.56 15.53
C PHE A 207 6.45 9.54 16.68
N LYS A 208 7.16 10.65 16.45
CA LYS A 208 7.37 11.69 17.48
C LYS A 208 6.07 12.33 17.96
N ASN A 209 5.07 12.46 17.09
CA ASN A 209 3.79 13.08 17.42
C ASN A 209 2.77 12.08 17.94
N LEU A 210 2.97 10.77 17.77
CA LEU A 210 2.15 9.78 18.44
C LEU A 210 2.27 10.02 19.95
N ASN A 211 1.14 10.32 20.61
CA ASN A 211 1.08 10.42 22.07
C ASN A 211 1.43 9.05 22.67
N TRP A 212 2.72 8.89 22.99
CA TRP A 212 3.29 7.68 23.57
C TRP A 212 2.71 7.35 24.93
#